data_AF-A0A257LHB4-F1
#
_entry.id   AF-A0A257LHB4-F1
#
_cell.length_a   1.000
_cell.length_b   1.000
_cell.length_c   1.000
_cell.angle_alpha   90.00
_cell.angle_beta   90.00
_cell.angle_gamma   90.00
#
_symmetry.space_group_name_H-M   'P 1'
#
loop_
_entity.id
_entity.type
_entity.pdbx_description
1 polymer ?
#
loop_
_entity_poly.entity_id
_entity_poly.type
_entity_poly.pdbx_seq_one_letter_code
_entity_poly.pdbx_strand_id
1 'polypeptide(L)'
;AAIEHRLTDTTKLFGDFIFSLNETETVLNAQPVSGAVAASNAANPFDVSVTARNRFLKFPRIYANESTSMRGVIGVKGNLFESWSYEAAANFNRTNHRFRNRNLIDGAKYTELVASGAYNPFAREQAPGVIESMLGTQVRDYMSSLRTLDFRVNGDVFELPAGPLQLGFGAQ
;
A
#
# COMPACT_ATOMS: atom_id res chain seq x y z
N ALA A 1 -5.79 -11.80 -17.91
CA ALA A 1 -6.00 -12.41 -19.22
C ALA A 1 -4.65 -12.75 -19.83
N ALA A 2 -4.55 -13.84 -20.60
CA ALA A 2 -3.34 -14.24 -21.31
C ALA A 2 -3.70 -14.54 -22.77
N ILE A 3 -2.84 -14.13 -23.69
CA ILE A 3 -3.03 -14.28 -25.14
C ILE A 3 -1.72 -14.78 -25.75
N GLU A 4 -1.83 -15.71 -26.70
CA GLU A 4 -0.73 -16.13 -27.56
C GLU A 4 -1.16 -16.01 -29.01
N HIS A 5 -0.29 -15.49 -29.86
CA HIS A 5 -0.52 -15.31 -31.29
C HIS A 5 0.65 -15.88 -32.08
N ARG A 6 0.35 -16.76 -33.03
CA ARG A 6 1.34 -17.33 -33.95
C ARG A 6 1.61 -16.32 -35.06
N LEU A 7 2.83 -15.77 -35.10
CA LEU A 7 3.26 -14.80 -36.10
C LEU A 7 3.80 -15.50 -37.36
N THR A 8 4.58 -16.56 -37.17
CA THR A 8 5.07 -17.47 -38.21
C THR A 8 5.00 -18.90 -37.69
N ASP A 9 5.39 -19.90 -38.49
CA ASP A 9 5.40 -21.30 -38.03
C ASP A 9 6.38 -21.57 -36.89
N THR A 10 7.42 -20.73 -36.76
CA THR A 10 8.45 -20.85 -35.72
C THR A 10 8.41 -19.75 -34.67
N THR A 11 7.60 -18.70 -34.85
CA THR A 11 7.57 -17.52 -33.98
C THR A 11 6.19 -17.24 -33.45
N LYS A 12 6.12 -17.01 -32.14
CA LYS A 12 4.90 -16.67 -31.41
C LYS A 12 5.10 -15.41 -30.58
N LEU A 13 4.08 -14.56 -30.59
CA LEU A 13 3.94 -13.45 -29.66
C LEU A 13 3.09 -13.92 -28.48
N PHE A 14 3.41 -13.46 -27.29
CA PHE A 14 2.60 -13.71 -26.10
C PHE A 14 2.42 -12.43 -25.30
N GLY A 15 1.34 -12.37 -24.53
CA GLY A 15 1.13 -11.33 -23.57
C GLY A 15 0.21 -11.74 -22.44
N ASP A 16 0.43 -11.16 -21.27
CA ASP A 16 -0.43 -11.30 -20.12
C ASP A 16 -0.75 -9.94 -19.49
N PHE A 17 -1.91 -9.87 -18.84
CA PHE A 17 -2.31 -8.74 -18.03
C PHE A 17 -3.06 -9.22 -16.80
N ILE A 18 -2.68 -8.70 -15.63
CA ILE A 18 -3.29 -8.96 -14.34
C ILE A 18 -3.60 -7.62 -13.68
N PHE A 19 -4.80 -7.50 -13.13
CA PHE A 19 -5.22 -6.38 -12.29
C PHE A 19 -5.81 -6.95 -11.00
N SER A 20 -5.46 -6.35 -9.87
CA SER A 20 -5.97 -6.73 -8.55
C SER A 20 -6.29 -5.49 -7.73
N LEU A 21 -7.47 -5.49 -7.12
CA LEU A 21 -7.88 -4.53 -6.10
C LEU A 21 -8.08 -5.31 -4.80
N ASN A 22 -7.46 -4.83 -3.73
CA ASN A 22 -7.63 -5.37 -2.40
C ASN A 22 -7.99 -4.23 -1.44
N GLU A 23 -9.12 -4.37 -0.76
CA GLU A 23 -9.57 -3.43 0.25
C GLU A 23 -9.69 -4.16 1.59
N THR A 24 -9.13 -3.58 2.64
CA THR A 24 -9.28 -4.09 4.00
C THR A 24 -9.57 -2.96 4.95
N GLU A 25 -10.46 -3.22 5.90
CA GLU A 25 -10.73 -2.31 7.00
C GLU A 25 -10.57 -3.08 8.32
N THR A 26 -9.85 -2.46 9.26
CA THR A 26 -9.72 -2.99 10.61
C THR A 26 -10.04 -1.89 11.61
N VAL A 27 -10.73 -2.28 12.68
CA VAL A 27 -11.16 -1.36 13.73
C VAL A 27 -10.31 -1.61 14.97
N LEU A 28 -9.75 -0.53 15.50
CA LEU A 28 -9.02 -0.51 16.77
C LEU A 28 -9.79 0.38 17.76
N ASN A 29 -9.58 0.14 19.06
CA ASN A 29 -10.07 1.03 20.10
C ASN A 29 -9.69 2.50 19.82
N ALA A 30 -10.57 3.40 20.26
CA ALA A 30 -10.34 4.85 20.15
C ALA A 30 -8.99 5.26 20.76
N GLN A 31 -8.31 6.21 20.11
CA GLN A 31 -7.04 6.71 20.60
C GLN A 31 -7.25 7.38 21.97
N PRO A 32 -6.45 7.01 23.00
CA PRO A 32 -6.43 7.80 24.22
C PRO A 32 -5.80 9.16 23.92
N VAL A 33 -6.38 10.22 24.46
CA VAL A 33 -5.78 11.56 24.48
C VAL A 33 -5.34 11.88 25.89
N SER A 34 -4.18 12.54 26.02
CA SER A 34 -3.66 12.99 27.30
C SER A 34 -2.98 14.33 27.12
N GLY A 35 -3.28 15.29 27.99
CA GLY A 35 -2.70 16.62 27.94
C GLY A 35 -2.70 17.30 29.29
N ALA A 36 -1.74 18.20 29.47
CA ALA A 36 -1.68 19.06 30.63
C ALA A 36 -2.77 20.12 30.55
N VAL A 37 -3.48 20.32 31.67
CA VAL A 37 -4.43 21.40 31.87
C VAL A 37 -3.88 22.27 32.98
N ALA A 38 -3.59 23.53 32.66
CA ALA A 38 -3.00 24.48 33.61
C ALA A 38 -3.95 24.76 34.80
N ALA A 39 -3.39 25.11 35.95
CA ALA A 39 -4.16 25.55 37.13
C ALA A 39 -5.07 26.75 36.83
N SER A 40 -4.62 27.64 35.94
CA SER A 40 -5.36 28.85 35.55
C SER A 40 -6.49 28.59 34.55
N ASN A 41 -6.67 27.36 34.05
CA ASN A 41 -7.74 27.04 33.11
C ASN A 41 -9.06 26.91 33.88
N ALA A 42 -10.10 27.65 33.47
CA ALA A 42 -11.39 27.65 34.15
C ALA A 42 -12.08 26.27 34.18
N ALA A 43 -11.74 25.36 33.27
CA ALA A 43 -12.24 23.99 33.27
C ALA A 43 -11.53 23.08 34.27
N ASN A 44 -10.35 23.47 34.77
CA ASN A 44 -9.58 22.70 35.73
C ASN A 44 -10.13 22.92 37.16
N PRO A 45 -10.70 21.90 37.82
CA PRO A 45 -11.24 22.05 39.17
C PRO A 45 -10.15 22.02 40.26
N PHE A 46 -8.88 21.94 39.88
CA PHE A 46 -7.74 21.87 40.79
C PHE A 46 -6.88 23.13 40.69
N ASP A 47 -6.36 23.62 41.83
CA ASP A 47 -5.45 24.77 41.89
C ASP A 47 -4.00 24.45 41.45
N VAL A 48 -3.81 23.33 40.77
CA VAL A 48 -2.53 22.86 40.24
C VAL A 48 -2.69 22.41 38.79
N SER A 49 -1.59 22.44 38.03
CA SER A 49 -1.59 21.84 36.70
C SER A 49 -1.73 20.32 36.81
N VAL A 50 -2.68 19.76 36.08
CA VAL A 50 -2.95 18.30 36.09
C VAL A 50 -2.91 17.75 34.67
N THR A 51 -2.68 16.44 34.55
CA THR A 51 -2.82 15.75 33.26
C THR A 51 -4.18 15.09 33.18
N ALA A 52 -5.01 15.55 32.25
CA ALA A 52 -6.29 14.93 31.96
C ALA A 52 -6.10 13.87 30.87
N ARG A 53 -6.69 12.68 31.07
CA ARG A 53 -6.67 11.58 30.10
C ARG A 53 -8.08 11.14 29.77
N ASN A 54 -8.40 11.11 28.48
CA ASN A 54 -9.71 10.72 27.98
C ASN A 54 -9.59 9.73 26.82
N ARG A 55 -10.70 9.05 26.52
CA ARG A 55 -10.83 8.20 25.33
C ARG A 55 -12.26 8.30 24.80
N PHE A 56 -12.39 8.68 23.52
CA PHE A 56 -13.70 8.93 22.92
C PHE A 56 -14.23 7.67 22.23
N LEU A 57 -14.90 6.79 22.99
CA LEU A 57 -15.30 5.46 22.53
C LEU A 57 -16.22 5.45 21.30
N LYS A 58 -16.98 6.53 21.05
CA LYS A 58 -17.81 6.70 19.85
C LYS A 58 -16.99 6.88 18.56
N PHE A 59 -15.68 7.13 18.67
CA PHE A 59 -14.77 7.38 17.55
C PHE A 59 -13.60 6.37 17.58
N PRO A 60 -13.85 5.09 17.27
CA PRO A 60 -12.80 4.09 17.18
C PRO A 60 -11.83 4.44 16.05
N ARG A 61 -10.58 3.98 16.14
CA ARG A 61 -9.62 4.14 15.05
C ARG A 61 -9.93 3.16 13.93
N ILE A 62 -9.97 3.64 12.71
CA ILE A 62 -10.27 2.82 11.53
C ILE A 62 -9.05 2.86 10.62
N TYR A 63 -8.44 1.69 10.44
CA TYR A 63 -7.32 1.46 9.54
C TYR A 63 -7.89 0.88 8.25
N ALA A 64 -8.06 1.74 7.25
CA ALA A 64 -8.49 1.36 5.91
C ALA A 64 -7.27 1.29 4.98
N ASN A 65 -7.09 0.15 4.33
CA ASN A 65 -6.05 -0.06 3.32
C ASN A 65 -6.71 -0.40 1.99
N GLU A 66 -6.22 0.23 0.93
CA GLU A 66 -6.57 -0.07 -0.45
C GLU A 66 -5.27 -0.33 -1.21
N SER A 67 -5.16 -1.47 -1.87
CA SER A 67 -4.02 -1.84 -2.71
C SER A 67 -4.51 -2.16 -4.11
N THR A 68 -4.01 -1.42 -5.09
CA THR A 68 -4.25 -1.67 -6.51
C THR A 68 -2.94 -2.12 -7.15
N SER A 69 -2.92 -3.31 -7.72
CA SER A 69 -1.76 -3.84 -8.45
C SER A 69 -2.13 -4.12 -9.91
N MET A 70 -1.22 -3.78 -10.82
CA MET A 70 -1.29 -4.15 -12.22
C MET A 70 0.03 -4.75 -12.67
N ARG A 71 -0.05 -5.82 -13.46
CA ARG A 71 1.08 -6.42 -14.16
C ARG A 71 0.72 -6.61 -15.61
N GLY A 72 1.65 -6.27 -16.50
CA GLY A 72 1.57 -6.59 -17.92
C GLY A 72 2.89 -7.17 -18.40
N VAL A 73 2.80 -8.21 -19.21
CA VAL A 73 3.94 -8.80 -19.91
C VAL A 73 3.62 -8.88 -21.39
N ILE A 74 4.61 -8.56 -22.21
CA ILE A 74 4.57 -8.83 -23.64
C ILE A 74 5.90 -9.48 -24.02
N GLY A 75 5.87 -10.39 -24.98
CA GLY A 75 7.08 -11.04 -25.44
C GLY A 75 6.92 -11.76 -26.75
N VAL A 76 8.07 -12.19 -27.25
CA VAL A 76 8.23 -13.02 -28.44
C VAL A 76 9.02 -14.24 -28.05
N LYS A 77 8.60 -15.40 -28.53
CA LYS A 77 9.32 -16.65 -28.38
C LYS A 77 9.25 -17.45 -29.66
N GLY A 78 10.23 -18.31 -29.86
CA GLY A 78 10.24 -19.14 -31.05
C GLY A 78 11.44 -20.06 -31.14
N ASN A 79 11.56 -20.67 -32.32
CA ASN A 79 12.66 -21.54 -32.67
C ASN A 79 13.55 -20.86 -33.72
N LEU A 80 14.86 -21.01 -33.54
CA LEU A 80 15.92 -20.64 -34.48
C LEU A 80 16.63 -21.94 -34.86
N PHE A 81 17.00 -22.11 -36.12
CA PHE A 81 17.62 -23.37 -36.59
C PHE A 81 16.77 -24.60 -36.19
N GLU A 82 17.34 -25.81 -36.14
CA GLU A 82 16.59 -27.02 -35.81
C GLU A 82 16.37 -27.19 -34.29
N SER A 83 17.35 -26.84 -33.45
CA SER A 83 17.32 -27.11 -32.00
C SER A 83 17.30 -25.87 -31.12
N TRP A 84 17.51 -24.68 -31.68
CA TRP A 84 17.60 -23.47 -30.87
C TRP A 84 16.22 -22.86 -30.61
N SER A 85 16.07 -22.31 -29.42
CA SER A 85 14.88 -21.59 -28.99
C SER A 85 15.31 -20.26 -28.38
N TYR A 86 14.46 -19.26 -28.56
CA TYR A 86 14.67 -17.94 -28.01
C TYR A 86 13.39 -17.41 -27.36
N GLU A 87 13.55 -16.53 -26.40
CA GLU A 87 12.47 -15.75 -25.83
C GLU A 87 12.98 -14.38 -25.38
N ALA A 88 12.23 -13.34 -25.71
CA ALA A 88 12.44 -11.99 -25.22
C ALA A 88 11.13 -11.47 -24.65
N ALA A 89 11.15 -10.88 -23.45
CA ALA A 89 9.96 -10.41 -22.77
C ALA A 89 10.20 -9.07 -22.08
N ALA A 90 9.24 -8.16 -22.20
CA ALA A 90 9.19 -6.95 -21.41
C ALA A 90 8.08 -7.09 -20.37
N ASN A 91 8.40 -6.80 -19.11
CA ASN A 91 7.45 -6.86 -18.00
C ASN A 91 7.34 -5.49 -17.32
N PHE A 92 6.11 -5.11 -16.99
CA PHE A 92 5.79 -3.94 -16.19
C PHE A 92 4.89 -4.34 -15.04
N ASN A 93 5.26 -3.93 -13.84
CA ASN A 93 4.43 -4.07 -12.64
C ASN A 93 4.32 -2.71 -11.95
N ARG A 94 3.11 -2.37 -11.48
CA ARG A 94 2.88 -1.23 -10.60
C ARG A 94 1.86 -1.59 -9.53
N THR A 95 2.20 -1.26 -8.29
CA THR A 95 1.29 -1.35 -7.15
C THR A 95 1.18 0.01 -6.49
N ASN A 96 -0.04 0.50 -6.31
CA ASN A 96 -0.34 1.67 -5.49
C ASN A 96 -1.03 1.20 -4.22
N HIS A 97 -0.57 1.67 -3.07
CA HIS A 97 -1.15 1.36 -1.77
C HIS A 97 -1.57 2.65 -1.08
N ARG A 98 -2.83 2.74 -0.65
CA ARG A 98 -3.40 3.88 0.06
C ARG A 98 -3.82 3.43 1.44
N PHE A 99 -3.27 4.10 2.45
CA PHE A 99 -3.60 3.87 3.84
C PHE A 99 -4.29 5.09 4.42
N ARG A 100 -5.43 4.88 5.06
CA ARG A 100 -6.19 5.89 5.78
C ARG A 100 -6.38 5.42 7.20
N ASN A 101 -5.96 6.24 8.15
CA ASN A 101 -6.18 6.01 9.56
C ASN A 101 -7.09 7.12 10.10
N ARG A 102 -8.39 6.81 10.17
CA ARG A 102 -9.46 7.74 10.54
C ARG A 102 -9.61 7.82 12.06
N ASN A 103 -10.23 8.92 12.52
CA ASN A 103 -10.48 9.21 13.94
C ASN A 103 -9.18 9.29 14.77
N LEU A 104 -8.10 9.77 14.15
CA LEU A 104 -6.86 10.07 14.84
C LEU A 104 -6.99 11.42 15.54
N ILE A 105 -6.53 11.56 16.78
CA ILE A 105 -6.57 12.86 17.46
C ILE A 105 -5.58 13.82 16.80
N ASP A 106 -6.07 15.00 16.41
CA ASP A 106 -5.24 16.14 16.09
C ASP A 106 -4.77 16.80 17.40
N GLY A 107 -3.48 16.63 17.71
CA GLY A 107 -2.90 17.14 18.96
C GLY A 107 -2.86 18.67 19.04
N ALA A 108 -2.71 19.36 17.90
CA ALA A 108 -2.70 20.81 17.86
C ALA A 108 -4.11 21.34 18.13
N LYS A 109 -5.13 20.77 17.47
CA LYS A 109 -6.52 21.14 17.71
C LYS A 109 -6.98 20.82 19.12
N TYR A 110 -6.59 19.65 19.65
CA TYR A 110 -6.86 19.29 21.04
C TYR A 110 -6.30 20.34 22.01
N THR A 111 -5.03 20.74 21.83
CA THR A 111 -4.38 21.73 22.70
C THR A 111 -5.07 23.10 22.62
N GLU A 112 -5.42 23.54 21.41
CA GLU A 112 -6.17 24.78 21.17
C GLU A 112 -7.55 24.77 21.86
N LEU A 113 -8.30 23.67 21.75
CA LEU A 113 -9.64 23.54 22.34
C LEU A 113 -9.60 23.48 23.87
N VAL A 114 -8.57 22.85 24.44
CA VAL A 114 -8.33 22.87 25.89
C VAL A 114 -8.00 24.29 26.34
N ALA A 115 -7.08 24.97 25.65
CA ALA A 115 -6.64 26.32 26.04
C ALA A 115 -7.75 27.37 25.92
N SER A 116 -8.60 27.27 24.90
CA SER A 116 -9.76 28.15 24.71
C SER A 116 -10.94 27.81 25.63
N GLY A 117 -10.93 26.65 26.29
CA GLY A 117 -12.04 26.16 27.11
C GLY A 117 -13.21 25.58 26.30
N ALA A 118 -13.13 25.55 24.97
CA ALA A 118 -14.15 24.97 24.10
C ALA A 118 -14.29 23.45 24.31
N TYR A 119 -13.20 22.77 24.67
CA TYR A 119 -13.22 21.40 25.17
C TYR A 119 -12.86 21.38 26.65
N ASN A 120 -13.72 20.77 27.47
CA ASN A 120 -13.45 20.57 28.90
C ASN A 120 -13.03 19.12 29.17
N PRO A 121 -11.75 18.82 29.46
CA PRO A 121 -11.29 17.45 29.70
C PRO A 121 -11.92 16.71 30.89
N PHE A 122 -12.64 17.41 31.76
CA PHE A 122 -13.29 16.87 32.97
C PHE A 122 -14.80 16.74 32.82
N ALA A 123 -15.38 17.27 31.75
CA ALA A 123 -16.82 17.17 31.49
C ALA A 123 -17.19 15.80 30.92
N ARG A 124 -18.33 15.25 31.39
CA ARG A 124 -18.89 13.99 30.87
C ARG A 124 -19.46 14.16 29.46
N GLU A 125 -20.05 15.32 29.19
CA GLU A 125 -20.64 15.68 27.91
C GLU A 125 -19.93 16.94 27.39
N GLN A 126 -19.68 16.95 26.08
CA GLN A 126 -19.10 18.09 25.37
C GLN A 126 -20.18 18.75 24.53
N ALA A 127 -19.95 20.01 24.15
CA ALA A 127 -20.78 20.63 23.12
C ALA A 127 -20.73 19.78 21.82
N PRO A 128 -21.85 19.66 21.09
CA PRO A 128 -21.90 18.88 19.85
C PRO A 128 -20.81 19.30 18.85
N GLY A 129 -20.12 18.32 18.25
CA GLY A 129 -19.09 18.56 17.23
C GLY A 129 -17.70 18.92 17.75
N VAL A 130 -17.53 19.23 19.04
CA VAL A 130 -16.21 19.59 19.60
C VAL A 130 -15.23 18.43 19.49
N ILE A 131 -15.65 17.19 19.78
CA ILE A 131 -14.77 16.03 19.70
C ILE A 131 -14.39 15.77 18.24
N GLU A 132 -15.37 15.76 17.35
CA GLU A 132 -15.21 15.55 15.91
C GLU A 132 -14.26 16.59 15.29
N SER A 133 -14.32 17.85 15.76
CA SER A 133 -13.46 18.93 15.25
C SER A 133 -11.96 18.69 15.47
N MET A 134 -11.59 17.86 16.45
CA MET A 134 -10.20 17.46 16.74
C MET A 134 -9.87 16.04 16.28
N LEU A 135 -10.71 15.44 15.42
CA LEU A 135 -10.42 14.18 14.75
C LEU A 135 -9.92 14.43 13.33
N GLY A 136 -8.79 13.83 13.02
CA GLY A 136 -8.18 13.83 11.70
C GLY A 136 -8.12 12.44 11.07
N THR A 137 -7.72 12.43 9.80
CA THR A 137 -7.34 11.22 9.09
C THR A 137 -5.87 11.31 8.72
N GLN A 138 -5.06 10.37 9.22
CA GLN A 138 -3.70 10.22 8.72
C GLN A 138 -3.74 9.52 7.36
N VAL A 139 -3.02 10.08 6.40
CA VAL A 139 -2.93 9.62 5.02
C VAL A 139 -1.51 9.14 4.77
N ARG A 140 -1.35 7.93 4.23
CA ARG A 140 -0.07 7.44 3.71
C ARG A 140 -0.30 6.74 2.37
N ASP A 141 0.30 7.28 1.32
CA ASP A 141 0.20 6.73 -0.03
C ASP A 141 1.57 6.26 -0.49
N TYR A 142 1.62 5.05 -1.06
CA TYR A 142 2.83 4.40 -1.55
C TYR A 142 2.64 3.94 -2.99
N MET A 143 3.72 3.99 -3.75
CA MET A 143 3.79 3.47 -5.10
C MET A 143 5.07 2.66 -5.25
N SER A 144 4.93 1.46 -5.79
CA SER A 144 6.03 0.60 -6.21
C SER A 144 5.85 0.25 -7.68
N SER A 145 6.95 0.28 -8.43
CA SER A 145 6.92 -0.08 -9.85
C SER A 145 8.21 -0.79 -10.26
N LEU A 146 8.08 -1.74 -11.17
CA LEU A 146 9.18 -2.47 -11.77
C LEU A 146 8.99 -2.54 -13.28
N ARG A 147 10.09 -2.38 -14.02
CA ARG A 147 10.17 -2.62 -15.46
C ARG A 147 11.38 -3.51 -15.70
N THR A 148 11.21 -4.62 -16.41
CA THR A 148 12.30 -5.53 -16.78
C THR A 148 12.23 -5.86 -18.26
N LEU A 149 13.39 -6.16 -18.84
CA LEU A 149 13.53 -6.69 -20.18
C LEU A 149 14.39 -7.93 -20.08
N ASP A 150 13.79 -9.08 -20.35
CA ASP A 150 14.41 -10.38 -20.19
C ASP A 150 14.68 -10.99 -21.58
N PHE A 151 15.85 -11.58 -21.78
CA PHE A 151 16.21 -12.31 -22.99
C PHE A 151 16.83 -13.66 -22.64
N ARG A 152 16.46 -14.71 -23.37
CA ARG A 152 17.09 -16.02 -23.32
C ARG A 152 17.19 -16.66 -24.69
N VAL A 153 18.25 -17.45 -24.89
CA VAL A 153 18.47 -18.26 -26.08
C VAL A 153 19.20 -19.54 -25.71
N ASN A 154 18.75 -20.69 -26.19
CA ASN A 154 19.35 -21.99 -25.88
C ASN A 154 19.11 -23.02 -26.98
N GLY A 155 20.02 -23.97 -27.14
CA GLY A 155 19.89 -25.06 -28.13
C GLY A 155 21.05 -26.05 -28.08
N ASP A 156 21.03 -27.01 -29.01
CA ASP A 156 22.04 -28.06 -29.09
C ASP A 156 23.31 -27.54 -29.80
N VAL A 157 24.48 -27.99 -29.33
CA VAL A 157 25.79 -27.61 -29.87
C VAL A 157 26.52 -28.80 -30.49
N PHE A 158 26.50 -29.97 -29.83
CA PHE A 158 27.14 -31.19 -30.32
C PHE A 158 26.31 -32.42 -29.97
N GLU A 159 26.24 -33.39 -30.89
CA GLU A 159 25.69 -34.71 -30.61
C GLU A 159 26.76 -35.59 -29.95
N LEU A 160 26.49 -36.11 -28.76
CA LEU A 160 27.35 -37.10 -28.10
C LEU A 160 26.70 -38.49 -28.19
N PRO A 161 27.47 -39.59 -28.06
CA PRO A 161 26.91 -40.94 -28.03
C PRO A 161 25.85 -41.18 -26.95
N ALA A 162 25.77 -40.30 -25.94
CA ALA A 162 24.79 -40.33 -24.85
C ALA A 162 23.67 -39.27 -24.98
N GLY A 163 23.61 -38.55 -26.11
CA GLY A 163 22.63 -37.49 -26.40
C GLY A 163 23.25 -36.10 -26.66
N PRO A 164 22.42 -35.10 -27.03
CA PRO A 164 22.89 -33.77 -27.39
C PRO A 164 23.41 -32.95 -26.19
N LEU A 165 24.53 -32.26 -26.38
CA LEU A 165 25.05 -31.24 -25.47
C LEU A 165 24.36 -29.90 -25.76
N GLN A 166 23.75 -29.29 -24.73
CA GLN A 166 23.03 -28.03 -24.83
C GLN A 166 23.79 -26.84 -24.22
N LEU A 167 23.62 -25.66 -24.83
CA LEU A 167 24.14 -24.39 -24.32
C LEU A 167 23.02 -23.35 -24.26
N GLY A 168 23.10 -22.46 -23.29
CA GLY A 168 22.12 -21.38 -23.10
C GLY A 168 22.76 -20.08 -22.59
N PHE A 169 22.21 -18.96 -23.03
CA PHE A 169 22.59 -17.60 -22.64
C PHE A 169 21.34 -16.81 -22.24
N GLY A 170 21.47 -15.89 -21.28
CA GLY A 170 20.38 -15.00 -20.90
C GLY A 170 20.85 -13.70 -20.26
N ALA A 171 19.98 -12.70 -20.27
CA ALA A 171 20.19 -11.37 -19.68
C ALA A 171 18.85 -10.79 -19.17
N GLN A 172 18.93 -9.90 -18.19
CA GLN A 172 17.81 -9.17 -17.57
C GLN A 172 18.22 -7.73 -17.25
#